data_AF-A0A3R6RDZ1-F1
#
_entry.id   AF-A0A3R6RDZ1-F1
#
_cell.length_a   1.000
_cell.length_b   1.000
_cell.length_c   1.000
_cell.angle_alpha   90.00
_cell.angle_beta   90.00
_cell.angle_gamma   90.00
#
_symmetry.space_group_name_H-M   'P 1'
#
loop_
_entity.id
_entity.type
_entity.pdbx_description
1 polymer ?
#
loop_
_entity_poly.entity_id
_entity_poly.type
_entity_poly.pdbx_seq_one_letter_code
_entity_poly.pdbx_strand_id
1 'polypeptide(L)'
;MKKIKQFLENSGIEFRVAEWGGSYFEDDRKNCRVFGLLVSFDGWHDPDASSKKAAFLQHMSRCRAYDVKPIRSYGIYSFRVLSVFDAARLDKYDREVSDAIILFWATERAKRM
;
A
#
# COMPACT_ATOMS: atom_id res chain seq x y z
N MET A 1 13.27 -2.42 -5.12
CA MET A 1 12.34 -3.59 -5.23
C MET A 1 13.02 -4.94 -5.48
N LYS A 2 14.13 -5.06 -6.23
CA LYS A 2 14.76 -6.38 -6.49
C LYS A 2 15.18 -7.13 -5.21
N LYS A 3 15.87 -6.45 -4.29
CA LYS A 3 16.35 -7.06 -3.03
C LYS A 3 15.22 -7.62 -2.15
N ILE A 4 14.10 -6.91 -2.07
CA ILE A 4 12.95 -7.35 -1.27
C ILE A 4 12.20 -8.51 -1.92
N LYS A 5 12.08 -8.53 -3.25
CA LYS A 5 11.54 -9.69 -3.98
C LYS A 5 12.36 -10.94 -3.70
N GLN A 6 13.68 -10.84 -3.81
CA GLN A 6 14.59 -11.96 -3.52
C GLN A 6 14.48 -12.46 -2.08
N PHE A 7 14.34 -11.55 -1.10
CA PHE A 7 14.09 -11.95 0.30
C PHE A 7 12.78 -12.73 0.44
N LEU A 8 11.70 -12.24 -0.17
CA LEU A 8 10.38 -12.88 -0.11
C LEU A 8 10.39 -14.26 -0.78
N GLU A 9 11.02 -14.38 -1.95
CA GLU A 9 11.23 -15.64 -2.68
C GLU A 9 12.01 -16.64 -1.82
N ASN A 10 13.15 -16.23 -1.27
CA ASN A 10 13.99 -17.09 -0.43
C ASN A 10 13.30 -17.53 0.88
N SER A 11 12.35 -16.73 1.37
CA SER A 11 11.61 -17.01 2.60
C SER A 11 10.31 -17.77 2.35
N GLY A 12 10.00 -18.13 1.09
CA GLY A 12 8.75 -18.79 0.73
C GLY A 12 7.50 -17.97 1.10
N ILE A 13 7.60 -16.64 1.01
CA ILE A 13 6.52 -15.71 1.32
C ILE A 13 5.82 -15.32 0.03
N GLU A 14 4.50 -15.48 -0.01
CA GLU A 14 3.71 -15.10 -1.17
C GLU A 14 3.63 -13.58 -1.34
N PHE A 15 3.87 -13.12 -2.56
CA PHE A 15 3.67 -11.74 -2.94
C PHE A 15 3.25 -11.62 -4.39
N ARG A 16 2.59 -10.51 -4.71
CA ARG A 16 2.35 -10.09 -6.09
C ARG A 16 2.73 -8.63 -6.27
N VAL A 17 3.07 -8.27 -7.50
CA VAL A 17 3.17 -6.85 -7.87
C VAL A 17 1.76 -6.28 -7.92
N ALA A 18 1.58 -5.11 -7.32
CA ALA A 18 0.34 -4.36 -7.38
C ALA A 18 0.61 -2.89 -7.69
N GLU A 19 -0.41 -2.24 -8.23
CA GLU A 19 -0.45 -0.82 -8.51
C GLU A 19 -1.34 -0.15 -7.47
N TRP A 20 -0.93 1.01 -6.97
CA TRP A 20 -1.71 1.86 -6.09
C TRP A 20 -1.79 3.28 -6.63
N GLY A 21 -2.80 4.00 -6.14
CA GLY A 21 -3.19 5.31 -6.62
C GLY A 21 -4.32 5.20 -7.64
N GLY A 22 -4.42 6.19 -8.51
CA GLY A 22 -5.42 6.27 -9.55
C GLY A 22 -5.47 7.66 -10.16
N SER A 23 -6.52 7.90 -10.96
CA SER A 23 -6.86 9.23 -11.45
C SER A 23 -8.02 9.78 -10.63
N TYR A 24 -7.85 11.00 -10.13
CA TYR A 24 -8.90 11.74 -9.44
C TYR A 24 -9.77 12.46 -10.47
N PHE A 25 -11.09 12.21 -10.47
CA PHE A 25 -12.04 12.76 -11.46
C PHE A 25 -11.68 12.51 -12.92
N GLU A 26 -10.97 11.42 -13.22
CA GLU A 26 -10.49 11.13 -14.59
C GLU A 26 -9.56 12.22 -15.16
N ASP A 27 -8.99 13.07 -14.29
CA ASP A 27 -7.96 14.04 -14.69
C ASP A 27 -6.58 13.35 -14.77
N ASP A 28 -6.21 12.95 -15.99
CA ASP A 28 -4.92 12.32 -16.27
C ASP A 28 -3.72 13.17 -15.83
N ARG A 29 -3.87 14.50 -15.69
CA ARG A 29 -2.80 15.39 -15.19
C ARG A 29 -2.57 15.23 -13.69
N LYS A 30 -3.53 14.65 -12.96
CA LYS A 30 -3.46 14.37 -11.52
C LYS A 30 -3.33 12.88 -11.21
N ASN A 31 -2.96 12.08 -12.20
CA ASN A 31 -2.84 10.64 -12.06
C ASN A 31 -1.62 10.28 -11.18
N CYS A 32 -1.86 9.55 -10.10
CA CYS A 32 -0.83 8.95 -9.28
C CYS A 32 -0.84 7.44 -9.51
N ARG A 33 0.25 6.90 -10.05
CA ARG A 33 0.47 5.46 -10.16
C ARG A 33 1.79 5.11 -9.52
N VAL A 34 1.73 4.25 -8.52
CA VAL A 34 2.91 3.71 -7.84
C VAL A 34 2.86 2.20 -7.84
N PHE A 35 4.01 1.58 -8.06
CA PHE A 35 4.16 0.13 -8.12
C PHE A 35 4.93 -0.39 -6.91
N GLY A 36 4.53 -1.56 -6.44
CA GLY A 36 5.12 -2.20 -5.26
C GLY A 36 4.61 -3.60 -5.08
N LEU A 37 4.62 -4.10 -3.83
CA LEU A 37 4.27 -5.49 -3.53
C LEU A 37 3.08 -5.57 -2.57
N LEU A 38 2.13 -6.42 -2.91
CA LEU A 38 1.16 -6.93 -1.97
C LEU A 38 1.74 -8.23 -1.43
N VAL A 39 2.04 -8.25 -0.13
CA VAL A 39 2.56 -9.41 0.58
C VAL A 39 1.45 -9.94 1.46
N SER A 40 1.12 -11.23 1.33
CA SER A 40 -0.02 -11.85 2.00
C SER A 40 0.42 -13.06 2.82
N PHE A 41 -0.23 -13.22 3.96
CA PHE A 41 -0.02 -14.31 4.91
C PHE A 41 -1.36 -14.95 5.19
N ASP A 42 -1.61 -16.09 4.54
CA ASP A 42 -2.84 -16.86 4.71
C ASP A 42 -2.62 -18.02 5.69
N GLY A 43 -3.00 -17.80 6.95
CA GLY A 43 -2.89 -18.82 7.99
C GLY A 43 -3.86 -20.00 7.86
N TRP A 44 -4.82 -19.94 6.93
CA TRP A 44 -5.72 -21.06 6.65
C TRP A 44 -5.05 -22.12 5.77
N HIS A 45 -4.18 -21.69 4.85
CA HIS A 45 -3.51 -22.56 3.88
C HIS A 45 -2.03 -22.79 4.21
N ASP A 46 -1.40 -21.86 4.94
CA ASP A 46 0.00 -21.94 5.32
C ASP A 46 0.14 -21.99 6.86
N PRO A 47 0.46 -23.16 7.45
CA PRO A 47 0.65 -23.29 8.89
C PRO A 47 1.83 -22.45 9.41
N ASP A 48 2.80 -22.10 8.55
CA ASP A 48 3.95 -21.27 8.90
C ASP A 48 3.67 -19.76 8.70
N ALA A 49 2.47 -19.38 8.27
CA ALA A 49 2.14 -17.98 7.93
C ALA A 49 2.44 -17.01 9.07
N SER A 50 2.20 -17.41 10.32
CA SER A 50 2.49 -16.58 11.50
C SER A 50 3.99 -16.33 11.67
N SER A 51 4.80 -17.39 11.57
CA SER A 51 6.26 -17.32 11.66
C SER A 51 6.86 -16.51 10.50
N LYS A 52 6.38 -16.75 9.27
CA LYS A 52 6.78 -15.99 8.08
C LYS A 52 6.44 -14.50 8.20
N LYS A 53 5.26 -14.17 8.72
CA LYS A 53 4.85 -12.79 9.01
C LYS A 53 5.78 -12.13 10.02
N ALA A 54 6.14 -12.82 11.10
CA ALA A 54 7.06 -12.30 12.09
C ALA A 54 8.45 -12.02 11.50
N ALA A 55 8.99 -12.97 10.72
CA ALA A 55 10.26 -12.81 10.00
C ALA A 55 10.22 -11.64 9.00
N PHE A 56 9.12 -11.51 8.27
CA PHE A 56 8.87 -10.38 7.37
C PHE A 56 8.90 -9.04 8.12
N LEU A 57 8.11 -8.89 9.19
CA LEU A 57 8.06 -7.64 9.96
C LEU A 57 9.42 -7.30 10.58
N GLN A 58 10.16 -8.31 11.06
CA GLN A 58 11.51 -8.14 11.57
C GLN A 58 12.51 -7.70 10.49
N HIS A 59 12.38 -8.23 9.27
CA HIS A 59 13.21 -7.77 8.15
C HIS A 59 12.86 -6.33 7.76
N MET A 60 11.57 -6.00 7.70
CA MET A 60 11.10 -4.67 7.31
C MET A 60 11.46 -3.59 8.33
N SER A 61 11.45 -3.90 9.63
CA SER A 61 11.87 -2.94 10.66
C SER A 61 13.34 -2.50 10.53
N ARG A 62 14.17 -3.33 9.88
CA ARG A 62 15.58 -3.02 9.59
C ARG A 62 15.76 -2.30 8.24
N CYS A 63 14.78 -2.41 7.34
CA CYS A 63 14.86 -1.87 5.98
C CYS A 63 14.19 -0.49 5.87
N ARG A 64 14.98 0.58 6.02
CA ARG A 64 14.50 1.98 5.88
C ARG A 64 14.14 2.41 4.45
N ALA A 65 14.45 1.58 3.44
CA ALA A 65 14.19 1.91 2.04
C ALA A 65 12.74 1.66 1.61
N TYR A 66 11.97 0.95 2.45
CA TYR A 66 10.61 0.54 2.14
C TYR A 66 9.64 1.01 3.22
N ASP A 67 8.47 1.44 2.77
CA ASP A 67 7.31 1.68 3.62
C ASP A 67 6.42 0.44 3.62
N VAL A 68 5.95 0.03 4.80
CA VAL A 68 5.14 -1.16 4.98
C VAL A 68 3.89 -0.79 5.76
N LYS A 69 2.73 -0.84 5.09
CA LYS A 69 1.43 -0.54 5.72
C LYS A 69 0.52 -1.77 5.67
N PRO A 70 -0.15 -2.13 6.79
CA PRO A 70 -1.12 -3.20 6.78
C PRO A 70 -2.31 -2.83 5.89
N ILE A 71 -2.81 -3.81 5.15
CA ILE A 71 -4.05 -3.70 4.38
C ILE A 71 -5.14 -4.47 5.12
N ARG A 72 -6.31 -3.85 5.30
CA ARG A 72 -7.50 -4.58 5.75
C ARG A 72 -7.93 -5.53 4.63
N SER A 73 -7.69 -6.82 4.84
CA SER A 73 -8.21 -7.89 3.98
C SER A 73 -8.95 -8.89 4.87
N TYR A 74 -10.08 -9.39 4.36
CA TYR A 74 -11.04 -10.23 5.09
C TYR A 74 -10.41 -11.56 5.53
N GLY A 75 -9.82 -11.59 6.73
CA GLY A 75 -9.24 -12.79 7.34
C GLY A 75 -7.80 -13.12 6.94
N ILE A 76 -7.26 -12.50 5.87
CA ILE A 76 -5.87 -12.69 5.43
C ILE A 76 -5.04 -11.47 5.83
N TYR A 77 -3.94 -11.68 6.56
CA TYR A 77 -3.03 -10.58 6.89
C TYR A 77 -2.25 -10.19 5.63
N SER A 78 -2.48 -8.98 5.14
CA SER A 78 -1.78 -8.47 3.96
C SER A 78 -1.10 -7.13 4.25
N PHE A 79 0.00 -6.87 3.55
CA PHE A 79 0.79 -5.66 3.66
C PHE A 79 1.07 -5.08 2.28
N ARG A 80 0.91 -3.76 2.18
CA ARG A 80 1.44 -2.98 1.08
C ARG A 80 2.90 -2.67 1.37
N VAL A 81 3.76 -2.95 0.39
CA VAL A 81 5.17 -2.57 0.43
C VAL A 81 5.50 -1.68 -0.75
N LEU A 82 5.92 -0.45 -0.46
CA LEU A 82 6.35 0.55 -1.43
C LEU A 82 7.78 0.98 -1.14
N SER A 83 8.46 1.59 -2.12
CA SER A 83 9.63 2.41 -1.79
C SER A 83 9.19 3.61 -0.94
N VAL A 84 10.05 4.13 -0.08
CA VAL A 84 9.71 5.34 0.71
C VAL A 84 9.34 6.55 -0.16
N PHE A 85 9.92 6.65 -1.35
CA PHE A 85 9.59 7.72 -2.30
C PHE A 85 8.19 7.53 -2.90
N ASP A 86 7.86 6.31 -3.33
CA ASP A 86 6.54 5.98 -3.85
C ASP A 86 5.46 6.09 -2.78
N ALA A 87 5.78 5.70 -1.54
CA ALA A 87 4.89 5.86 -0.40
C ALA A 87 4.61 7.34 -0.10
N ALA A 88 5.64 8.19 -0.09
CA ALA A 88 5.48 9.63 0.10
C ALA A 88 4.66 10.26 -1.02
N ARG A 89 4.88 9.82 -2.28
CA ARG A 89 4.09 10.27 -3.43
C ARG A 89 2.61 9.88 -3.30
N LEU A 90 2.34 8.64 -2.90
CA LEU A 90 0.98 8.15 -2.70
C LEU A 90 0.29 8.86 -1.54
N ASP A 91 0.97 9.03 -0.40
CA ASP A 91 0.43 9.73 0.77
C ASP A 91 0.14 11.22 0.48
N LYS A 92 0.92 11.85 -0.41
CA LYS A 92 0.64 13.21 -0.89
C LYS A 92 -0.61 13.22 -1.78
N TYR A 93 -0.69 12.31 -2.74
CA TYR A 93 -1.86 12.18 -3.61
C TYR A 93 -3.15 11.93 -2.81
N ASP A 94 -3.13 11.00 -1.85
CA ASP A 94 -4.29 10.69 -1.01
C ASP A 94 -4.77 11.91 -0.20
N ARG A 95 -3.83 12.75 0.27
CA ARG A 95 -4.16 14.03 0.93
C ARG A 95 -4.81 15.03 -0.03
N GLU A 96 -4.23 15.23 -1.21
CA GLU A 96 -4.78 16.15 -2.21
C GLU A 96 -6.18 15.73 -2.65
N VAL A 97 -6.43 14.43 -2.79
CA VAL A 97 -7.76 13.86 -3.07
C VAL A 97 -8.74 14.16 -1.92
N SER A 98 -8.32 13.90 -0.67
CA SER A 98 -9.15 14.16 0.51
C SER A 98 -9.53 15.64 0.61
N ASP A 99 -8.56 16.53 0.45
CA ASP A 99 -8.77 17.98 0.52
C ASP A 99 -9.73 18.47 -0.57
N ALA A 100 -9.59 17.93 -1.79
CA ALA A 100 -10.47 18.26 -2.90
C ALA A 100 -11.91 17.76 -2.66
N ILE A 101 -12.10 16.57 -2.06
CA ILE A 101 -13.43 16.07 -1.65
C ILE A 101 -14.05 16.98 -0.59
N ILE A 102 -13.28 17.38 0.42
CA ILE A 102 -13.75 18.27 1.50
C ILE A 102 -14.19 19.62 0.90
N LEU A 103 -13.37 20.20 0.03
CA LEU A 103 -13.66 21.47 -0.64
C LEU A 103 -14.92 21.39 -1.51
N PHE A 104 -15.09 20.29 -2.24
CA PHE A 104 -16.28 20.04 -3.05
C PHE A 104 -17.54 20.07 -2.17
N TRP A 105 -17.56 19.32 -1.07
CA TRP A 105 -18.72 19.27 -0.17
C TRP A 105 -18.98 20.60 0.55
N ALA A 106 -17.94 21.33 0.94
CA ALA A 106 -18.08 22.66 1.52
C ALA A 106 -18.74 23.64 0.53
N THR A 107 -18.29 23.61 -0.73
CA THR A 107 -18.85 24.44 -1.81
C THR A 107 -20.29 24.07 -2.12
N GLU A 108 -20.59 22.77 -2.20
CA GLU A 108 -21.94 22.29 -2.48
C GLU A 108 -22.92 22.65 -1.35
N ARG A 109 -22.48 22.56 -0.09
CA ARG A 109 -23.28 22.99 1.06
C ARG A 109 -23.58 24.49 1.02
N ALA A 110 -22.61 25.31 0.65
CA ALA A 110 -22.78 26.77 0.55
C ALA A 110 -23.78 27.19 -0.54
N LYS A 111 -23.88 26.42 -1.64
CA LYS A 111 -24.85 26.68 -2.72
C LYS A 111 -26.30 26.31 -2.36
N ARG A 112 -26.49 25.47 -1.35
CA ARG A 112 -27.80 24.99 -0.89
C ARG A 112 -28.34 25.79 0.30
N MET A 113 -27.57 26.75 0.80
CA MET A 113 -27.96 27.73 1.81
C MET A 113 -28.30 29.06 1.14
#